data_AF-A0A1G6K861-F1
#
_entry.id   AF-A0A1G6K861-F1
#
_cell.length_a   1.000
_cell.length_b   1.000
_cell.length_c   1.000
_cell.angle_alpha   90.00
_cell.angle_beta   90.00
_cell.angle_gamma   90.00
#
_symmetry.space_group_name_H-M   'P 1'
#
loop_
_entity.id
_entity.type
_entity.pdbx_description
1 polymer ?
#
loop_
_entity_poly.entity_id
_entity_poly.type
_entity_poly.pdbx_seq_one_letter_code
_entity_poly.pdbx_strand_id
1 'polypeptide(L)'
;MRNTMTAPVIDRLLFQFDTGFVNARPYSKDVMDAMEPLFSIMADLAPLPKNDEVKMIWLKIPRGTLEDFGDFQQILDDGEVKSREEFEELWHEEYPDEYKWYQLFLVESFNKDGSLRYRGVSVGRNTIVSASFEGDTCSARWEDKSIICLCSLLAEAAAVSMDLLRNGTYGRVIDEGLPYWFRKGVVKRTDVMAVEPEMKDSLFEGLSQSVYERFCELVTTGQNDVSLLRPMKTMTANVFFCACSLGYKACNYKGTDKPLADQYLMHADGRDEGLTGRGSGLHREYGSIDFDSPEEWDKWYHKREHWGGHPWEVCRGGNSTHVDLFVHDSRDISFALAMGRMTEEKAKKARETGGYYFSVAGKAWSRAAEAVNFYVAIHDVGFPVVLEDADEILARFRGEDWIGIVPHDVIPNYCESMFPEEYGCILDFMHVYKEEDAWFKNIQWLPVERAKLKSKM
;
A
#
# COMPACT_ATOMS: atom_id res chain seq x y z
N MET A 1 -0.96 -26.11 33.93
CA MET A 1 -0.70 -24.78 34.52
C MET A 1 -1.86 -23.90 34.13
N ARG A 2 -2.41 -23.08 35.04
CA ARG A 2 -3.26 -21.97 34.59
C ARG A 2 -2.31 -21.00 33.93
N ASN A 3 -2.39 -20.87 32.61
CA ASN A 3 -1.61 -19.86 31.92
C ASN A 3 -2.24 -18.52 32.25
N THR A 4 -1.47 -17.62 32.84
CA THR A 4 -1.91 -16.25 33.13
C THR A 4 -2.01 -15.50 31.80
N MET A 5 -3.05 -14.69 31.63
CA MET A 5 -3.23 -13.86 30.43
C MET A 5 -2.28 -12.65 30.48
N THR A 6 -1.04 -12.86 30.07
CA THR A 6 0.02 -11.85 30.05
C THR A 6 0.69 -11.78 28.67
N ALA A 7 1.26 -10.61 28.36
CA ALA A 7 1.81 -10.33 27.04
C ALA A 7 2.91 -11.34 26.60
N PRO A 8 3.89 -11.72 27.44
CA PRO A 8 4.91 -12.69 27.04
C PRO A 8 4.35 -14.09 26.75
N VAL A 9 3.31 -14.52 27.47
CA VAL A 9 2.66 -15.81 27.23
C VAL A 9 1.91 -15.79 25.89
N ILE A 10 1.22 -14.69 25.58
CA ILE A 10 0.54 -14.51 24.29
C ILE A 10 1.55 -14.48 23.15
N ASP A 11 2.61 -13.68 23.25
CA ASP A 11 3.62 -13.55 22.18
C ASP A 11 4.33 -14.86 21.90
N ARG A 12 4.67 -15.64 22.94
CA ARG A 12 5.27 -16.97 22.78
C ARG A 12 4.36 -17.97 22.05
N LEU A 13 3.05 -17.89 22.30
CA LEU A 13 2.07 -18.70 21.57
C LEU A 13 1.92 -18.20 20.13
N LEU A 14 1.86 -16.88 19.92
CA LEU A 14 1.75 -16.26 18.60
C LEU A 14 2.95 -16.56 17.69
N PHE A 15 4.16 -16.63 18.25
CA PHE A 15 5.38 -16.93 17.53
C PHE A 15 5.31 -18.26 16.76
N GLN A 16 4.52 -19.22 17.24
CA GLN A 16 4.31 -20.51 16.56
C GLN A 16 3.50 -20.38 15.25
N PHE A 17 2.87 -19.23 15.01
CA PHE A 17 2.01 -18.95 13.87
C PHE A 17 2.60 -17.88 12.94
N ASP A 18 3.85 -17.49 13.12
CA ASP A 18 4.58 -16.57 12.23
C ASP A 18 5.02 -17.28 10.92
N THR A 19 4.05 -17.87 10.22
CA THR A 19 4.26 -18.68 9.00
C THR A 19 3.60 -18.06 7.76
N GLY A 20 3.06 -16.84 7.89
CA GLY A 20 2.34 -16.15 6.83
C GLY A 20 0.89 -16.62 6.67
N PHE A 21 0.37 -16.50 5.44
CA PHE A 21 -1.04 -16.76 5.14
C PHE A 21 -1.36 -18.26 5.15
N VAL A 22 -2.37 -18.66 5.95
CA VAL A 22 -2.84 -20.05 6.02
C VAL A 22 -4.15 -20.18 5.25
N ASN A 23 -4.14 -20.98 4.18
CA ASN A 23 -5.34 -21.33 3.44
C ASN A 23 -6.37 -22.02 4.35
N ALA A 24 -7.65 -21.78 4.07
CA ALA A 24 -8.76 -22.40 4.80
C ALA A 24 -8.63 -23.93 4.78
N ARG A 25 -8.71 -24.54 5.96
CA ARG A 25 -8.56 -26.00 6.15
C ARG A 25 -9.45 -26.52 7.28
N PRO A 26 -9.79 -27.82 7.31
CA PRO A 26 -10.43 -28.42 8.47
C PRO A 26 -9.53 -28.36 9.71
N TYR A 27 -10.14 -28.29 10.90
CA TYR A 27 -9.47 -28.37 12.20
C TYR A 27 -10.05 -29.51 13.05
N SER A 28 -9.34 -29.89 14.12
CA SER A 28 -9.85 -30.87 15.08
C SER A 28 -11.01 -30.31 15.87
N LYS A 29 -11.89 -31.19 16.34
CA LYS A 29 -13.05 -30.80 17.14
C LYS A 29 -12.67 -29.95 18.35
N ASP A 30 -11.58 -30.28 19.04
CA ASP A 30 -11.14 -29.54 20.22
C ASP A 30 -10.75 -28.10 19.90
N VAL A 31 -10.12 -27.85 18.74
CA VAL A 31 -9.84 -26.49 18.25
C VAL A 31 -11.15 -25.76 17.89
N MET A 32 -12.09 -26.45 17.25
CA MET A 32 -13.40 -25.87 16.93
C MET A 32 -14.16 -25.45 18.19
N ASP A 33 -14.18 -26.32 19.20
CA ASP A 33 -14.83 -26.07 20.49
C ASP A 33 -14.12 -24.94 21.25
N ALA A 34 -12.78 -24.85 21.17
CA ALA A 34 -12.00 -23.80 21.82
C ALA A 34 -12.17 -22.41 21.18
N MET A 35 -12.48 -22.32 19.88
CA MET A 35 -12.70 -21.04 19.21
C MET A 35 -14.10 -20.47 19.46
N GLU A 36 -15.10 -21.32 19.68
CA GLU A 36 -16.51 -20.92 19.78
C GLU A 36 -16.78 -19.80 20.82
N PRO A 37 -16.15 -19.80 22.02
CA PRO A 37 -16.31 -18.70 22.97
C PRO A 37 -15.97 -17.32 22.40
N LEU A 38 -14.97 -17.19 21.53
CA LEU A 38 -14.61 -15.91 20.91
C LEU A 38 -15.77 -15.36 20.08
N PHE A 39 -16.36 -16.20 19.23
CA PHE A 39 -17.48 -15.82 18.36
C PHE A 39 -18.74 -15.51 19.17
N SER A 40 -18.98 -16.26 20.24
CA SER A 40 -20.09 -15.99 21.17
C SER A 40 -19.92 -14.67 21.92
N ILE A 41 -18.74 -14.41 22.48
CA ILE A 41 -18.42 -13.19 23.23
C ILE A 41 -18.54 -11.95 22.34
N MET A 42 -18.14 -12.04 21.07
CA MET A 42 -18.14 -10.94 20.09
C MET A 42 -19.36 -10.98 19.14
N ALA A 43 -20.43 -11.69 19.52
CA ALA A 43 -21.60 -11.88 18.65
C ALA A 43 -22.33 -10.56 18.32
N ASP A 44 -22.41 -9.65 19.29
CA ASP A 44 -23.06 -8.33 19.21
C ASP A 44 -22.12 -7.21 18.74
N LEU A 45 -20.83 -7.52 18.49
CA LEU A 45 -19.89 -6.58 17.89
C LEU A 45 -20.24 -6.36 16.41
N ALA A 46 -20.30 -5.10 16.00
CA ALA A 46 -20.50 -4.71 14.61
C ALA A 46 -19.27 -5.06 13.77
N PRO A 47 -19.46 -5.47 12.50
CA PRO A 47 -18.33 -5.69 11.61
C PRO A 47 -17.66 -4.36 11.21
N LEU A 48 -16.52 -4.46 10.54
CA LEU A 48 -15.81 -3.32 10.00
C LEU A 48 -16.65 -2.62 8.91
N PRO A 49 -16.61 -1.28 8.81
CA PRO A 49 -17.42 -0.54 7.83
C PRO A 49 -17.17 -0.91 6.37
N LYS A 50 -15.93 -1.31 6.03
CA LYS A 50 -15.52 -1.70 4.68
C LYS A 50 -15.55 -3.22 4.44
N ASN A 51 -15.85 -4.03 5.47
CA ASN A 51 -15.87 -5.48 5.37
C ASN A 51 -16.84 -6.08 6.41
N ASP A 52 -17.99 -6.55 5.96
CA ASP A 52 -19.07 -7.09 6.78
C ASP A 52 -18.81 -8.50 7.34
N GLU A 53 -17.81 -9.20 6.80
CA GLU A 53 -17.38 -10.52 7.28
C GLU A 53 -16.39 -10.43 8.45
N VAL A 54 -15.80 -9.26 8.70
CA VAL A 54 -14.71 -9.10 9.68
C VAL A 54 -15.15 -8.24 10.85
N LYS A 55 -14.87 -8.70 12.08
CA LYS A 55 -15.01 -7.93 13.32
C LYS A 55 -13.63 -7.74 13.93
N MET A 56 -13.40 -6.57 14.54
CA MET A 56 -12.14 -6.25 15.21
C MET A 56 -12.38 -5.59 16.57
N ILE A 57 -11.59 -5.99 17.56
CA ILE A 57 -11.52 -5.31 18.86
C ILE A 57 -10.07 -5.27 19.36
N TRP A 58 -9.71 -4.20 20.07
CA TRP A 58 -8.42 -4.09 20.75
C TRP A 58 -8.47 -4.79 22.10
N LEU A 59 -7.40 -5.50 22.42
CA LEU A 59 -7.16 -6.15 23.70
C LEU A 59 -6.04 -5.42 24.42
N LYS A 60 -6.26 -5.09 25.70
CA LYS A 60 -5.24 -4.53 26.60
C LYS A 60 -4.80 -5.62 27.58
N ILE A 61 -3.61 -6.16 27.39
CA ILE A 61 -3.12 -7.34 28.14
C ILE A 61 -1.97 -6.91 29.07
N PRO A 62 -1.97 -7.30 30.36
CA PRO A 62 -0.88 -6.96 31.28
C PRO A 62 0.48 -7.49 30.82
N ARG A 63 1.55 -6.76 31.16
CA ARG A 63 2.94 -7.22 30.97
C ARG A 63 3.24 -8.57 31.62
N GLY A 64 2.60 -8.87 32.75
CA GLY A 64 2.89 -10.06 33.55
C GLY A 64 4.05 -9.87 34.52
N THR A 65 4.57 -10.96 35.06
CA THR A 65 5.76 -10.99 35.92
C THR A 65 6.99 -11.49 35.16
N LEU A 66 8.16 -11.40 35.77
CA LEU A 66 9.41 -11.92 35.21
C LEU A 66 9.34 -13.44 34.95
N GLU A 67 8.55 -14.19 35.72
CA GLU A 67 8.32 -15.63 35.49
C GLU A 67 7.47 -15.91 34.25
N ASP A 68 6.57 -14.99 33.88
CA ASP A 68 5.79 -15.10 32.64
C ASP A 68 6.67 -14.85 31.41
N PHE A 69 7.71 -14.02 31.55
CA PHE A 69 8.62 -13.64 30.47
C PHE A 69 9.35 -14.84 29.88
N GLY A 70 9.97 -15.66 30.72
CA GLY A 70 10.81 -16.77 30.26
C GLY A 70 11.41 -17.59 31.38
N ASP A 71 12.02 -18.72 31.02
CA ASP A 71 12.87 -19.46 31.95
C ASP A 71 14.29 -18.89 31.90
N PHE A 72 14.76 -18.38 33.03
CA PHE A 72 16.08 -17.75 33.12
C PHE A 72 17.22 -18.70 32.71
N GLN A 73 17.15 -19.98 33.11
CA GLN A 73 18.23 -20.92 32.81
C GLN A 73 18.29 -21.21 31.32
N GLN A 74 17.14 -21.35 30.66
CA GLN A 74 17.08 -21.54 29.22
C GLN A 74 17.70 -20.35 28.46
N ILE A 75 17.31 -19.13 28.80
CA ILE A 75 17.76 -17.91 28.11
C ILE A 75 19.26 -17.64 28.38
N LEU A 76 19.74 -18.00 29.58
CA LEU A 76 21.17 -18.02 29.91
C LEU A 76 21.95 -19.05 29.08
N ASP A 77 21.41 -20.27 28.95
CA ASP A 77 22.03 -21.35 28.16
C ASP A 77 22.06 -21.02 26.66
N ASP A 78 21.03 -20.32 26.16
CA ASP A 78 20.94 -19.80 24.78
C ASP A 78 21.88 -18.60 24.54
N GLY A 79 22.44 -18.02 25.61
CA GLY A 79 23.44 -16.95 25.56
C GLY A 79 22.88 -15.56 25.29
N GLU A 80 21.57 -15.38 25.41
CA GLU A 80 20.90 -14.08 25.24
C GLU A 80 21.19 -13.13 26.41
N VAL A 81 21.44 -13.68 27.60
CA VAL A 81 21.78 -12.93 28.82
C VAL A 81 22.92 -13.61 29.57
N LYS A 82 23.65 -12.86 30.41
CA LYS A 82 24.78 -13.39 31.22
C LYS A 82 24.50 -13.41 32.71
N SER A 83 23.46 -12.72 33.17
CA SER A 83 23.09 -12.67 34.58
C SER A 83 21.59 -12.51 34.77
N ARG A 84 21.12 -12.64 36.02
CA ARG A 84 19.71 -12.46 36.36
C ARG A 84 19.27 -11.00 36.17
N GLU A 85 20.18 -10.07 36.37
CA GLU A 85 19.96 -8.64 36.14
C GLU A 85 19.79 -8.35 34.65
N GLU A 86 20.66 -8.88 33.78
CA GLU A 86 20.49 -8.74 32.31
C GLU A 86 19.16 -9.38 31.83
N PHE A 87 18.68 -10.44 32.48
CA PHE A 87 17.38 -11.04 32.20
C PHE A 87 16.19 -10.15 32.57
N GLU A 88 16.27 -9.45 33.70
CA GLU A 88 15.25 -8.49 34.12
C GLU A 88 15.27 -7.23 33.24
N GLU A 89 16.47 -6.78 32.83
CA GLU A 89 16.63 -5.68 31.88
C GLU A 89 16.02 -6.01 30.51
N LEU A 90 16.30 -7.20 29.97
CA LEU A 90 15.73 -7.66 28.70
C LEU A 90 14.18 -7.72 28.75
N TRP A 91 13.62 -8.19 29.86
CA TRP A 91 12.16 -8.18 30.05
C TRP A 91 11.58 -6.77 29.99
N HIS A 92 12.24 -5.80 30.63
CA HIS A 92 11.83 -4.40 30.60
C HIS A 92 12.06 -3.74 29.23
N GLU A 93 13.05 -4.18 28.46
CA GLU A 93 13.28 -3.72 27.08
C GLU A 93 12.18 -4.22 26.13
N GLU A 94 11.81 -5.50 26.21
CA GLU A 94 10.78 -6.08 25.33
C GLU A 94 9.35 -5.70 25.74
N TYR A 95 9.11 -5.49 27.03
CA TYR A 95 7.82 -5.11 27.59
C TYR A 95 7.97 -3.89 28.52
N PRO A 96 8.28 -2.70 27.96
CA PRO A 96 8.53 -1.49 28.75
C PRO A 96 7.28 -1.02 29.49
N ASP A 97 6.11 -1.17 28.86
CA ASP A 97 4.85 -0.70 29.38
C ASP A 97 4.19 -1.72 30.33
N GLU A 98 3.33 -1.23 31.22
CA GLU A 98 2.52 -2.09 32.11
C GLU A 98 1.54 -3.00 31.33
N TYR A 99 1.22 -2.62 30.09
CA TYR A 99 0.28 -3.32 29.22
C TYR A 99 0.77 -3.34 27.77
N LYS A 100 0.55 -4.46 27.09
CA LYS A 100 0.71 -4.59 25.64
C LYS A 100 -0.65 -4.66 24.96
N TRP A 101 -0.73 -4.13 23.75
CA TRP A 101 -1.96 -4.00 22.98
C TRP A 101 -1.96 -4.95 21.78
N TYR A 102 -3.11 -5.56 21.54
CA TYR A 102 -3.31 -6.52 20.45
C TYR A 102 -4.60 -6.23 19.70
N GLN A 103 -4.59 -6.37 18.38
CA GLN A 103 -5.81 -6.37 17.58
C GLN A 103 -6.30 -7.80 17.43
N LEU A 104 -7.51 -8.10 17.91
CA LEU A 104 -8.16 -9.38 17.67
C LEU A 104 -9.14 -9.24 16.50
N PHE A 105 -8.96 -10.06 15.48
CA PHE A 105 -9.84 -10.15 14.32
C PHE A 105 -10.58 -11.49 14.32
N LEU A 106 -11.89 -11.42 14.14
CA LEU A 106 -12.73 -12.58 13.84
C LEU A 106 -13.34 -12.42 12.46
N VAL A 107 -13.29 -13.50 11.67
CA VAL A 107 -13.90 -13.54 10.34
C VAL A 107 -15.01 -14.57 10.33
N GLU A 108 -16.19 -14.23 9.83
CA GLU A 108 -17.28 -15.16 9.55
C GLU A 108 -17.74 -14.94 8.12
N SER A 109 -17.70 -16.00 7.31
CA SER A 109 -18.14 -15.94 5.92
C SER A 109 -19.14 -17.03 5.63
N PHE A 110 -20.15 -16.68 4.83
CA PHE A 110 -21.32 -17.51 4.58
C PHE A 110 -21.48 -17.79 3.08
N ASN A 111 -22.00 -18.97 2.76
CA ASN A 111 -22.45 -19.31 1.42
C ASN A 111 -23.74 -18.54 1.06
N LYS A 112 -24.08 -18.53 -0.23
CA LYS A 112 -25.31 -17.89 -0.73
C LYS A 112 -26.59 -18.45 -0.12
N ASP A 113 -26.56 -19.69 0.35
CA ASP A 113 -27.67 -20.36 1.03
C ASP A 113 -27.72 -20.04 2.54
N GLY A 114 -26.80 -19.24 3.06
CA GLY A 114 -26.68 -18.87 4.46
C GLY A 114 -25.93 -19.87 5.34
N SER A 115 -25.41 -20.98 4.77
CA SER A 115 -24.57 -21.91 5.53
C SER A 115 -23.20 -21.27 5.85
N LEU A 116 -22.68 -21.54 7.05
CA LEU A 116 -21.35 -21.07 7.45
C LEU A 116 -20.29 -21.77 6.59
N ARG A 117 -19.49 -20.98 5.88
CA ARG A 117 -18.42 -21.49 5.01
C ARG A 117 -17.08 -21.50 5.74
N TYR A 118 -16.81 -20.43 6.49
CA TYR A 118 -15.48 -20.17 7.00
C TYR A 118 -15.52 -19.37 8.31
N ARG A 119 -14.62 -19.72 9.23
CA ARG A 119 -14.25 -18.86 10.37
C ARG A 119 -12.75 -18.65 10.47
N GLY A 120 -12.37 -17.42 10.75
CA GLY A 120 -10.99 -17.02 10.98
C GLY A 120 -10.79 -16.40 12.36
N VAL A 121 -9.65 -16.68 12.99
CA VAL A 121 -9.19 -15.99 14.20
C VAL A 121 -7.75 -15.52 13.95
N SER A 122 -7.53 -14.21 14.06
CA SER A 122 -6.20 -13.61 13.87
C SER A 122 -5.89 -12.59 14.96
N VAL A 123 -4.61 -12.46 15.30
CA VAL A 123 -4.11 -11.42 16.20
C VAL A 123 -3.05 -10.60 15.48
N GLY A 124 -3.33 -9.32 15.23
CA GLY A 124 -2.54 -8.51 14.32
C GLY A 124 -2.42 -9.20 12.96
N ARG A 125 -1.17 -9.44 12.52
CA ARG A 125 -0.87 -10.15 11.26
C ARG A 125 -0.87 -11.68 11.38
N ASN A 126 -0.93 -12.24 12.58
CA ASN A 126 -0.81 -13.68 12.81
C ASN A 126 -2.17 -14.36 12.66
N THR A 127 -2.29 -15.27 11.68
CA THR A 127 -3.50 -16.09 11.50
C THR A 127 -3.41 -17.35 12.36
N ILE A 128 -4.26 -17.44 13.38
CA ILE A 128 -4.24 -18.53 14.37
C ILE A 128 -5.12 -19.69 13.90
N VAL A 129 -6.31 -19.35 13.39
CA VAL A 129 -7.28 -20.30 12.86
C VAL A 129 -7.80 -19.80 11.53
N SER A 130 -7.83 -20.69 10.54
CA SER A 130 -8.37 -20.48 9.18
C SER A 130 -9.24 -21.69 8.84
N ALA A 131 -10.40 -21.77 9.49
CA ALA A 131 -11.24 -22.97 9.54
C ALA A 131 -12.24 -23.00 8.39
N SER A 132 -12.12 -24.02 7.54
CA SER A 132 -13.17 -24.38 6.56
C SER A 132 -14.25 -25.22 7.23
N PHE A 133 -15.51 -24.90 6.95
CA PHE A 133 -16.69 -25.68 7.35
C PHE A 133 -17.22 -26.54 6.19
N GLU A 134 -16.53 -26.53 5.04
CA GLU A 134 -16.80 -27.43 3.93
C GLU A 134 -16.06 -28.76 4.18
N GLY A 135 -16.72 -29.69 4.88
CA GLY A 135 -16.21 -31.04 5.16
C GLY A 135 -16.13 -31.39 6.66
N ASP A 136 -15.63 -32.59 6.96
CA ASP A 136 -15.48 -33.08 8.33
C ASP A 136 -14.24 -32.51 9.03
N THR A 137 -14.28 -32.47 10.36
CA THR A 137 -13.12 -32.14 11.21
C THR A 137 -11.94 -33.09 10.96
N CYS A 138 -10.71 -32.61 11.14
CA CYS A 138 -9.51 -33.46 11.01
C CYS A 138 -9.06 -34.08 12.35
N SER A 139 -8.08 -34.98 12.30
CA SER A 139 -7.39 -35.46 13.49
C SER A 139 -6.58 -34.34 14.15
N ALA A 140 -6.32 -34.48 15.46
CA ALA A 140 -5.52 -33.52 16.21
C ALA A 140 -4.11 -33.36 15.63
N ARG A 141 -3.61 -32.12 15.63
CA ARG A 141 -2.26 -31.77 15.17
C ARG A 141 -1.39 -31.28 16.33
N TRP A 142 -0.10 -31.11 16.07
CA TRP A 142 0.85 -30.70 17.11
C TRP A 142 0.59 -29.26 17.57
N GLU A 143 0.14 -28.39 16.66
CA GLU A 143 -0.18 -26.99 16.95
C GLU A 143 -1.50 -26.80 17.72
N ASP A 144 -2.39 -27.80 17.73
CA ASP A 144 -3.74 -27.68 18.31
C ASP A 144 -3.71 -27.28 19.78
N LYS A 145 -2.74 -27.78 20.56
CA LYS A 145 -2.59 -27.42 21.98
C LYS A 145 -2.33 -25.92 22.16
N SER A 146 -1.50 -25.34 21.31
CA SER A 146 -1.17 -23.92 21.33
C SER A 146 -2.37 -23.08 20.87
N ILE A 147 -3.08 -23.53 19.83
CA ILE A 147 -4.32 -22.88 19.37
C ILE A 147 -5.36 -22.87 20.48
N ILE A 148 -5.65 -24.02 21.10
CA ILE A 148 -6.65 -24.15 22.16
C ILE A 148 -6.31 -23.23 23.34
N CYS A 149 -5.04 -23.23 23.76
CA CYS A 149 -4.57 -22.36 24.83
C CYS A 149 -4.75 -20.89 24.46
N LEU A 150 -4.33 -20.49 23.25
CA LEU A 150 -4.40 -19.11 22.80
C LEU A 150 -5.85 -18.64 22.66
N CYS A 151 -6.75 -19.44 22.08
CA CYS A 151 -8.17 -19.13 21.98
C CYS A 151 -8.80 -18.90 23.36
N SER A 152 -8.46 -19.71 24.36
CA SER A 152 -8.94 -19.52 25.73
C SER A 152 -8.49 -18.17 26.32
N LEU A 153 -7.20 -17.84 26.20
CA LEU A 153 -6.65 -16.58 26.71
C LEU A 153 -7.24 -15.36 25.97
N LEU A 154 -7.39 -15.45 24.66
CA LEU A 154 -8.01 -14.40 23.85
C LEU A 154 -9.49 -14.23 24.20
N ALA A 155 -10.21 -15.30 24.55
CA ALA A 155 -11.62 -15.21 24.94
C ALA A 155 -11.78 -14.45 26.26
N GLU A 156 -10.89 -14.68 27.23
CA GLU A 156 -10.83 -13.91 28.47
C GLU A 156 -10.57 -12.42 28.19
N ALA A 157 -9.57 -12.10 27.35
CA ALA A 157 -9.24 -10.73 26.98
C ALA A 157 -10.39 -10.03 26.21
N ALA A 158 -11.01 -10.76 25.29
CA ALA A 158 -12.12 -10.27 24.48
C ALA A 158 -13.34 -9.98 25.35
N ALA A 159 -13.62 -10.81 26.35
CA ALA A 159 -14.71 -10.58 27.30
C ALA A 159 -14.54 -9.24 28.04
N VAL A 160 -13.34 -8.97 28.56
CA VAL A 160 -13.03 -7.68 29.21
C VAL A 160 -13.26 -6.50 28.26
N SER A 161 -12.77 -6.60 27.03
CA SER A 161 -12.89 -5.53 26.04
C SER A 161 -14.34 -5.31 25.59
N MET A 162 -15.11 -6.39 25.42
CA MET A 162 -16.53 -6.34 25.09
C MET A 162 -17.37 -5.80 26.26
N ASP A 163 -17.02 -6.08 27.51
CA ASP A 163 -17.72 -5.52 28.67
C ASP A 163 -17.51 -4.01 28.77
N LEU A 164 -16.29 -3.53 28.51
CA LEU A 164 -15.99 -2.09 28.36
C LEU A 164 -16.78 -1.48 27.19
N LEU A 165 -16.97 -2.23 26.09
CA LEU A 165 -17.73 -1.73 24.94
C LEU A 165 -19.22 -1.61 25.28
N ARG A 166 -19.78 -2.62 25.92
CA ARG A 166 -21.19 -2.68 26.35
C ARG A 166 -21.54 -1.64 27.40
N ASN A 167 -20.59 -1.32 28.30
CA ASN A 167 -20.79 -0.29 29.31
C ASN A 167 -20.45 1.14 28.82
N GLY A 168 -19.99 1.29 27.57
CA GLY A 168 -19.71 2.58 26.96
C GLY A 168 -18.37 3.23 27.35
N THR A 169 -17.48 2.53 28.06
CA THR A 169 -16.18 3.08 28.51
C THR A 169 -15.00 2.68 27.62
N TYR A 170 -15.18 1.72 26.71
CA TYR A 170 -14.13 1.23 25.81
C TYR A 170 -13.46 2.34 25.01
N GLY A 171 -14.23 3.27 24.43
CA GLY A 171 -13.68 4.36 23.61
C GLY A 171 -12.64 5.20 24.35
N ARG A 172 -12.90 5.51 25.63
CA ARG A 172 -11.97 6.24 26.49
C ARG A 172 -10.69 5.44 26.75
N VAL A 173 -10.81 4.14 27.02
CA VAL A 173 -9.67 3.24 27.24
C VAL A 173 -8.74 3.20 26.02
N ILE A 174 -9.32 3.20 24.81
CA ILE A 174 -8.55 3.28 23.56
C ILE A 174 -7.90 4.66 23.39
N ASP A 175 -8.65 5.74 23.59
CA ASP A 175 -8.15 7.10 23.38
C ASP A 175 -6.96 7.41 24.30
N GLU A 176 -7.06 7.04 25.58
CA GLU A 176 -6.06 7.33 26.61
C GLU A 176 -4.88 6.36 26.58
N GLY A 177 -5.09 5.13 26.12
CA GLY A 177 -4.13 4.04 26.34
C GLY A 177 -3.50 3.44 25.09
N LEU A 178 -4.08 3.58 23.90
CA LEU A 178 -3.54 2.97 22.69
C LEU A 178 -2.27 3.70 22.24
N PRO A 179 -1.11 3.02 22.12
CA PRO A 179 0.14 3.65 21.70
C PRO A 179 0.09 4.29 20.31
N TYR A 180 0.95 5.28 20.07
CA TYR A 180 0.97 6.04 18.82
C TYR A 180 1.35 5.19 17.61
N TRP A 181 2.16 4.14 17.78
CA TRP A 181 2.59 3.24 16.69
C TRP A 181 1.45 2.36 16.13
N PHE A 182 0.26 2.41 16.74
CA PHE A 182 -0.98 1.83 16.21
C PHE A 182 -1.94 2.87 15.60
N ARG A 183 -1.57 4.15 15.62
CA ARG A 183 -2.43 5.26 15.20
C ARG A 183 -2.08 5.73 13.81
N LYS A 184 -3.08 6.34 13.18
CA LYS A 184 -2.91 7.12 11.96
C LYS A 184 -2.83 8.59 12.33
N GLY A 185 -2.03 9.34 11.60
CA GLY A 185 -1.93 10.78 11.77
C GLY A 185 -1.48 11.44 10.49
N VAL A 186 -1.48 12.76 10.45
CA VAL A 186 -0.85 13.51 9.36
C VAL A 186 0.08 14.54 9.95
N VAL A 187 1.15 14.86 9.23
CA VAL A 187 2.07 15.94 9.58
C VAL A 187 2.35 16.78 8.34
N LYS A 188 2.49 18.10 8.50
CA LYS A 188 2.87 18.95 7.38
C LYS A 188 4.30 18.67 6.97
N ARG A 189 4.56 18.58 5.66
CA ARG A 189 5.93 18.36 5.17
C ARG A 189 6.90 19.45 5.62
N THR A 190 6.44 20.70 5.69
CA THR A 190 7.22 21.83 6.22
C THR A 190 7.71 21.59 7.66
N ASP A 191 6.92 20.95 8.50
CA ASP A 191 7.32 20.65 9.89
C ASP A 191 8.43 19.60 9.94
N VAL A 192 8.35 18.59 9.07
CA VAL A 192 9.39 17.55 9.00
C VAL A 192 10.68 18.11 8.37
N MET A 193 10.56 18.88 7.28
CA MET A 193 11.70 19.53 6.61
C MET A 193 12.40 20.57 7.48
N ALA A 194 11.72 21.18 8.45
CA ALA A 194 12.34 22.11 9.40
C ALA A 194 13.37 21.40 10.32
N VAL A 195 13.19 20.09 10.54
CA VAL A 195 14.08 19.25 11.34
C VAL A 195 15.12 18.56 10.47
N GLU A 196 14.72 18.17 9.26
CA GLU A 196 15.56 17.44 8.29
C GLU A 196 15.64 18.23 6.96
N PRO A 197 16.43 19.32 6.91
CA PRO A 197 16.51 20.18 5.73
C PRO A 197 17.05 19.46 4.49
N GLU A 198 17.85 18.42 4.67
CA GLU A 198 18.41 17.58 3.59
C GLU A 198 17.33 16.89 2.74
N MET A 199 16.15 16.64 3.32
CA MET A 199 15.00 16.13 2.55
C MET A 199 14.58 17.11 1.45
N LYS A 200 14.68 18.42 1.70
CA LYS A 200 14.35 19.41 0.68
C LYS A 200 15.35 19.33 -0.47
N ASP A 201 16.64 19.28 -0.17
CA ASP A 201 17.68 19.26 -1.20
C ASP A 201 17.59 18.01 -2.08
N SER A 202 17.33 16.84 -1.47
CA SER A 202 17.16 15.58 -2.23
C SER A 202 15.92 15.57 -3.12
N LEU A 203 14.83 16.25 -2.74
CA LEU A 203 13.63 16.35 -3.57
C LEU A 203 13.89 17.09 -4.89
N PHE A 204 14.76 18.11 -4.86
CA PHE A 204 15.14 18.90 -6.04
C PHE A 204 16.33 18.32 -6.80
N GLU A 205 16.87 17.17 -6.39
CA GLU A 205 18.01 16.55 -7.08
C GLU A 205 17.66 16.23 -8.53
N GLY A 206 18.49 16.71 -9.47
CA GLY A 206 18.25 16.57 -10.90
C GLY A 206 17.22 17.54 -11.49
N LEU A 207 16.60 18.42 -10.70
CA LEU A 207 15.67 19.44 -11.17
C LEU A 207 16.30 20.83 -11.13
N SER A 208 16.48 21.44 -12.30
CA SER A 208 16.99 22.82 -12.38
C SER A 208 15.91 23.84 -11.95
N GLN A 209 16.36 24.96 -11.40
CA GLN A 209 15.47 26.06 -10.98
C GLN A 209 14.57 26.55 -12.13
N SER A 210 15.11 26.70 -13.34
CA SER A 210 14.34 27.16 -14.50
C SER A 210 13.25 26.16 -14.93
N VAL A 211 13.53 24.85 -14.84
CA VAL A 211 12.53 23.82 -15.15
C VAL A 211 11.45 23.80 -14.07
N TYR A 212 11.81 23.95 -12.80
CA TYR A 212 10.85 24.06 -11.71
C TYR A 212 9.93 25.29 -11.85
N GLU A 213 10.49 26.45 -12.18
CA GLU A 213 9.70 27.67 -12.43
C GLU A 213 8.74 27.49 -13.61
N ARG A 214 9.22 26.85 -14.68
CA ARG A 214 8.39 26.50 -15.84
C ARG A 214 7.26 25.55 -15.45
N PHE A 215 7.56 24.50 -14.68
CA PHE A 215 6.56 23.58 -14.15
C PHE A 215 5.50 24.30 -13.30
N CYS A 216 5.93 25.19 -12.39
CA CYS A 216 5.02 26.01 -11.61
C CYS A 216 4.08 26.85 -12.50
N GLU A 217 4.61 27.49 -13.53
CA GLU A 217 3.82 28.28 -14.49
C GLU A 217 2.77 27.40 -15.18
N LEU A 218 3.18 26.25 -15.72
CA LEU A 218 2.29 25.34 -16.46
C LEU A 218 1.13 24.85 -15.60
N VAL A 219 1.40 24.44 -14.36
CA VAL A 219 0.35 23.97 -13.44
C VAL A 219 -0.55 25.14 -13.00
N THR A 220 0.01 26.25 -12.54
CA THR A 220 -0.78 27.37 -11.99
C THR A 220 -1.60 28.13 -13.05
N THR A 221 -1.20 28.07 -14.32
CA THR A 221 -1.98 28.63 -15.44
C THR A 221 -3.00 27.65 -16.02
N GLY A 222 -3.10 26.44 -15.45
CA GLY A 222 -4.05 25.41 -15.87
C GLY A 222 -3.68 24.72 -17.18
N GLN A 223 -2.42 24.80 -17.63
CA GLN A 223 -1.98 24.12 -18.87
C GLN A 223 -1.85 22.60 -18.70
N ASN A 224 -1.79 22.10 -17.46
CA ASN A 224 -1.85 20.68 -17.14
C ASN A 224 -3.31 20.15 -17.07
N ASP A 225 -4.10 20.40 -18.11
CA ASP A 225 -5.50 19.96 -18.20
C ASP A 225 -5.73 19.21 -19.51
N VAL A 226 -6.10 17.93 -19.41
CA VAL A 226 -6.39 17.05 -20.56
C VAL A 226 -7.45 17.65 -21.48
N SER A 227 -8.42 18.39 -20.94
CA SER A 227 -9.50 19.02 -21.71
C SER A 227 -9.03 20.18 -22.60
N LEU A 228 -7.88 20.77 -22.29
CA LEU A 228 -7.28 21.86 -23.06
C LEU A 228 -6.29 21.37 -24.11
N LEU A 229 -5.89 20.09 -24.04
CA LEU A 229 -4.96 19.52 -25.01
C LEU A 229 -5.54 19.52 -26.42
N ARG A 230 -4.64 19.63 -27.40
CA ARG A 230 -4.95 19.42 -28.83
C ARG A 230 -4.32 18.10 -29.26
N PRO A 231 -5.08 16.98 -29.24
CA PRO A 231 -4.53 15.67 -29.54
C PRO A 231 -3.94 15.59 -30.96
N MET A 232 -2.83 14.87 -31.09
CA MET A 232 -2.20 14.59 -32.38
C MET A 232 -3.06 13.66 -33.20
N LYS A 233 -3.35 14.00 -34.45
CA LYS A 233 -4.22 13.17 -35.30
C LYS A 233 -3.63 11.80 -35.66
N THR A 234 -2.32 11.70 -35.65
CA THR A 234 -1.55 10.50 -35.97
C THR A 234 -0.47 10.29 -34.92
N MET A 235 -0.14 9.05 -34.65
CA MET A 235 0.97 8.65 -33.79
C MET A 235 1.83 7.63 -34.54
N THR A 236 3.14 7.66 -34.32
CA THR A 236 4.08 6.65 -34.82
C THR A 236 5.05 6.27 -33.71
N ALA A 237 5.77 5.15 -33.86
CA ALA A 237 6.77 4.76 -32.87
C ALA A 237 7.87 5.82 -32.73
N ASN A 238 8.28 6.47 -33.84
CA ASN A 238 9.26 7.54 -33.79
C ASN A 238 8.77 8.79 -33.03
N VAL A 239 7.47 9.12 -33.08
CA VAL A 239 6.92 10.21 -32.25
C VAL A 239 7.01 9.86 -30.77
N PHE A 240 6.65 8.62 -30.40
CA PHE A 240 6.81 8.12 -29.03
C PHE A 240 8.28 8.12 -28.59
N PHE A 241 9.19 7.53 -29.36
CA PHE A 241 10.62 7.51 -29.02
C PHE A 241 11.26 8.90 -28.99
N CYS A 242 10.76 9.84 -29.79
CA CYS A 242 11.17 11.24 -29.73
C CYS A 242 10.78 11.85 -28.38
N ALA A 243 9.56 11.63 -27.90
CA ALA A 243 9.11 12.06 -26.57
C ALA A 243 9.98 11.46 -25.45
N CYS A 244 10.30 10.15 -25.52
CA CYS A 244 11.25 9.52 -24.61
C CYS A 244 12.63 10.20 -24.64
N SER A 245 13.16 10.46 -25.84
CA SER A 245 14.47 11.12 -26.03
C SER A 245 14.52 12.53 -25.44
N LEU A 246 13.43 13.30 -25.54
CA LEU A 246 13.33 14.62 -24.90
C LEU A 246 13.48 14.52 -23.40
N GLY A 247 12.76 13.59 -22.77
CA GLY A 247 12.87 13.33 -21.33
C GLY A 247 14.26 12.86 -20.92
N TYR A 248 14.84 11.88 -21.63
CA TYR A 248 16.20 11.40 -21.34
C TYR A 248 17.25 12.52 -21.44
N LYS A 249 17.13 13.41 -22.42
CA LYS A 249 18.01 14.58 -22.54
C LYS A 249 17.81 15.55 -21.39
N ALA A 250 16.57 15.85 -21.01
CA ALA A 250 16.26 16.75 -19.90
C ALA A 250 16.80 16.22 -18.57
N CYS A 251 16.79 14.91 -18.37
CA CYS A 251 17.35 14.25 -17.19
C CYS A 251 18.85 13.93 -17.29
N ASN A 252 19.56 14.35 -18.34
CA ASN A 252 20.98 14.07 -18.57
C ASN A 252 21.35 12.58 -18.59
N TYR A 253 20.46 11.73 -19.12
CA TYR A 253 20.72 10.31 -19.26
C TYR A 253 21.85 10.06 -20.27
N LYS A 254 22.58 8.95 -20.10
CA LYS A 254 23.62 8.55 -21.05
C LYS A 254 23.02 8.05 -22.36
N GLY A 255 23.76 8.18 -23.45
CA GLY A 255 23.36 7.60 -24.75
C GLY A 255 22.29 8.40 -25.50
N THR A 256 22.03 9.65 -25.13
CA THR A 256 21.06 10.54 -25.80
C THR A 256 21.47 10.97 -27.22
N ASP A 257 22.67 10.56 -27.65
CA ASP A 257 23.24 10.67 -29.00
C ASP A 257 22.92 9.46 -29.89
N LYS A 258 22.41 8.37 -29.32
CA LYS A 258 22.04 7.14 -30.05
C LYS A 258 20.75 7.31 -30.87
N PRO A 259 20.46 6.40 -31.83
CA PRO A 259 19.14 6.33 -32.47
C PRO A 259 18.00 6.25 -31.44
N LEU A 260 16.84 6.86 -31.73
CA LEU A 260 15.75 7.05 -30.77
C LEU A 260 15.29 5.73 -30.09
N ALA A 261 15.06 4.68 -30.89
CA ALA A 261 14.66 3.37 -30.36
C ALA A 261 15.75 2.73 -29.48
N ASP A 262 17.04 3.03 -29.72
CA ASP A 262 18.14 2.55 -28.88
C ASP A 262 18.21 3.31 -27.55
N GLN A 263 17.86 4.60 -27.55
CA GLN A 263 17.72 5.37 -26.30
C GLN A 263 16.62 4.77 -25.44
N TYR A 264 15.45 4.49 -26.04
CA TYR A 264 14.35 3.83 -25.36
C TYR A 264 14.76 2.48 -24.76
N LEU A 265 15.32 1.57 -25.55
CA LEU A 265 15.73 0.25 -25.05
C LEU A 265 16.83 0.29 -23.98
N MET A 266 17.66 1.33 -23.98
CA MET A 266 18.70 1.52 -22.97
C MET A 266 18.12 1.82 -21.58
N HIS A 267 17.01 2.56 -21.51
CA HIS A 267 16.50 3.14 -20.26
C HIS A 267 15.14 2.60 -19.82
N ALA A 268 14.29 2.22 -20.77
CA ALA A 268 12.99 1.64 -20.52
C ALA A 268 13.10 0.22 -19.98
N ASP A 269 12.07 -0.24 -19.28
CA ASP A 269 11.96 -1.59 -18.71
C ASP A 269 12.22 -2.71 -19.73
N GLY A 270 11.82 -2.47 -20.98
CA GLY A 270 12.14 -3.33 -22.12
C GLY A 270 11.06 -4.36 -22.43
N ARG A 271 10.01 -4.49 -21.61
CA ARG A 271 8.78 -5.23 -21.94
C ARG A 271 7.91 -4.44 -22.91
N ASP A 272 8.43 -4.18 -24.11
CA ASP A 272 7.85 -3.25 -25.10
C ASP A 272 6.77 -3.85 -26.00
N GLU A 273 6.35 -5.09 -25.73
CA GLU A 273 5.30 -5.79 -26.48
C GLU A 273 5.57 -5.89 -27.99
N GLY A 274 6.85 -6.05 -28.37
CA GLY A 274 7.25 -6.18 -29.76
C GLY A 274 7.38 -4.85 -30.51
N LEU A 275 7.17 -3.71 -29.85
CA LEU A 275 7.24 -2.38 -30.46
C LEU A 275 8.54 -2.18 -31.24
N THR A 276 9.69 -2.53 -30.66
CA THR A 276 11.00 -2.41 -31.31
C THR A 276 11.46 -3.69 -32.00
N GLY A 277 10.75 -4.80 -31.81
CA GLY A 277 11.20 -6.16 -32.14
C GLY A 277 12.47 -6.63 -31.42
N ARG A 278 12.98 -5.85 -30.46
CA ARG A 278 14.22 -6.12 -29.70
C ARG A 278 14.01 -6.12 -28.18
N GLY A 279 12.81 -5.78 -27.71
CA GLY A 279 12.43 -5.84 -26.30
C GLY A 279 12.37 -7.26 -25.76
N SER A 280 12.25 -7.35 -24.44
CA SER A 280 11.87 -8.56 -23.71
C SER A 280 10.34 -8.62 -23.56
N GLY A 281 9.79 -9.70 -23.00
CA GLY A 281 8.34 -9.81 -22.76
C GLY A 281 7.62 -10.87 -23.61
N LEU A 282 6.30 -10.94 -23.43
CA LEU A 282 5.44 -12.00 -23.98
C LEU A 282 5.34 -11.97 -25.51
N HIS A 283 5.66 -10.83 -26.13
CA HIS A 283 5.47 -10.59 -27.55
C HIS A 283 6.77 -10.28 -28.30
N ARG A 284 7.91 -10.72 -27.78
CA ARG A 284 9.22 -10.48 -28.42
C ARG A 284 9.36 -11.13 -29.80
N GLU A 285 8.63 -12.21 -30.08
CA GLU A 285 8.69 -12.91 -31.38
C GLU A 285 7.94 -12.23 -32.53
N TYR A 286 7.13 -11.21 -32.28
CA TYR A 286 6.25 -10.62 -33.30
C TYR A 286 6.94 -9.66 -34.29
N GLY A 287 8.26 -9.48 -34.17
CA GLY A 287 9.04 -8.57 -35.02
C GLY A 287 8.78 -7.09 -34.72
N SER A 288 9.60 -6.20 -35.29
CA SER A 288 9.45 -4.74 -35.12
C SER A 288 8.36 -4.21 -36.04
N ILE A 289 7.65 -3.16 -35.61
CA ILE A 289 6.85 -2.33 -36.52
C ILE A 289 7.73 -1.34 -37.29
N ASP A 290 7.22 -0.81 -38.39
CA ASP A 290 7.74 0.36 -39.08
C ASP A 290 7.53 1.61 -38.22
N PHE A 291 8.64 2.22 -37.77
CA PHE A 291 8.61 3.32 -36.82
C PHE A 291 7.99 4.62 -37.37
N ASP A 292 7.86 4.73 -38.69
CA ASP A 292 7.29 5.89 -39.37
C ASP A 292 5.85 5.66 -39.86
N SER A 293 5.30 4.44 -39.74
CA SER A 293 3.92 4.13 -40.17
C SER A 293 2.89 4.36 -39.06
N PRO A 294 1.95 5.32 -39.24
CA PRO A 294 0.81 5.46 -38.34
C PRO A 294 -0.11 4.25 -38.34
N GLU A 295 -0.23 3.56 -39.48
CA GLU A 295 -1.08 2.38 -39.61
C GLU A 295 -0.53 1.18 -38.83
N GLU A 296 0.79 0.99 -38.81
CA GLU A 296 1.40 -0.07 -37.99
C GLU A 296 1.35 0.26 -36.50
N TRP A 297 1.54 1.52 -36.12
CA TRP A 297 1.31 1.98 -34.74
C TRP A 297 -0.13 1.69 -34.28
N ASP A 298 -1.14 2.11 -35.04
CA ASP A 298 -2.56 1.95 -34.68
C ASP A 298 -2.92 0.46 -34.50
N LYS A 299 -2.40 -0.40 -35.39
CA LYS A 299 -2.56 -1.85 -35.27
C LYS A 299 -1.88 -2.41 -34.03
N TRP A 300 -0.65 -2.00 -33.72
CA TRP A 300 0.08 -2.45 -32.54
C TRP A 300 -0.61 -2.00 -31.25
N TYR A 301 -0.91 -0.70 -31.14
CA TYR A 301 -1.48 -0.06 -29.95
C TYR A 301 -2.87 -0.60 -29.58
N HIS A 302 -3.74 -0.86 -30.57
CA HIS A 302 -5.10 -1.34 -30.31
C HIS A 302 -5.26 -2.86 -30.25
N LYS A 303 -4.19 -3.63 -30.44
CA LYS A 303 -4.28 -5.09 -30.48
C LYS A 303 -4.30 -5.67 -29.06
N ARG A 304 -5.45 -6.25 -28.70
CA ARG A 304 -5.75 -6.80 -27.36
C ARG A 304 -4.82 -7.94 -26.91
N GLU A 305 -4.11 -8.56 -27.83
CA GLU A 305 -3.15 -9.63 -27.53
C GLU A 305 -1.88 -9.07 -26.87
N HIS A 306 -1.53 -7.80 -27.09
CA HIS A 306 -0.33 -7.14 -26.56
C HIS A 306 -0.56 -6.50 -25.18
N TRP A 307 -1.34 -7.19 -24.35
CA TRP A 307 -1.73 -6.72 -23.01
C TRP A 307 -0.94 -7.50 -21.96
N GLY A 308 -0.18 -6.78 -21.13
CA GLY A 308 0.61 -7.37 -20.04
C GLY A 308 2.10 -7.01 -20.08
N GLY A 309 2.59 -6.41 -21.16
CA GLY A 309 3.89 -5.72 -21.15
C GLY A 309 3.81 -4.30 -20.64
N HIS A 310 4.98 -3.69 -20.49
CA HIS A 310 5.19 -2.40 -19.86
C HIS A 310 5.89 -1.43 -20.83
N PRO A 311 5.35 -1.19 -22.05
CA PRO A 311 6.02 -0.35 -23.04
C PRO A 311 6.16 1.12 -22.59
N TRP A 312 5.34 1.52 -21.62
CA TRP A 312 5.26 2.88 -21.10
C TRP A 312 6.28 3.17 -19.98
N GLU A 313 6.84 2.15 -19.32
CA GLU A 313 7.86 2.31 -18.26
C GLU A 313 9.20 2.75 -18.88
N VAL A 314 9.32 4.04 -19.20
CA VAL A 314 10.45 4.63 -19.93
C VAL A 314 11.69 4.86 -19.06
N CYS A 315 11.54 4.88 -17.74
CA CYS A 315 12.66 4.85 -16.80
C CYS A 315 12.50 3.65 -15.85
N ARG A 316 13.43 2.68 -15.92
CA ARG A 316 13.43 1.47 -15.08
C ARG A 316 13.28 1.78 -13.58
N GLY A 317 12.45 0.99 -12.92
CA GLY A 317 12.25 1.03 -11.47
C GLY A 317 11.50 -0.19 -10.96
N GLY A 318 11.35 -0.30 -9.64
CA GLY A 318 10.36 -1.22 -9.07
C GLY A 318 8.94 -0.72 -9.32
N ASN A 319 7.93 -1.46 -8.84
CA ASN A 319 6.50 -1.15 -9.05
C ASN A 319 6.08 0.27 -8.66
N SER A 320 6.81 0.95 -7.78
CA SER A 320 6.53 2.33 -7.35
C SER A 320 7.59 3.34 -7.78
N THR A 321 8.70 2.94 -8.42
CA THR A 321 9.88 3.81 -8.60
C THR A 321 10.32 3.92 -10.05
N HIS A 322 9.40 3.73 -11.00
CA HIS A 322 9.62 3.98 -12.43
C HIS A 322 9.01 5.34 -12.84
N VAL A 323 9.33 5.79 -14.05
CA VAL A 323 8.60 6.87 -14.74
C VAL A 323 7.94 6.26 -15.95
N ASP A 324 6.63 6.46 -16.06
CA ASP A 324 5.86 6.10 -17.24
C ASP A 324 5.68 7.30 -18.16
N LEU A 325 5.72 7.01 -19.46
CA LEU A 325 5.23 7.89 -20.51
C LEU A 325 4.13 7.13 -21.25
N PHE A 326 2.89 7.29 -20.81
CA PHE A 326 1.74 6.70 -21.48
C PHE A 326 1.42 7.44 -22.76
N VAL A 327 0.93 6.68 -23.74
CA VAL A 327 0.18 7.24 -24.88
C VAL A 327 -1.28 6.91 -24.66
N HIS A 328 -2.13 7.93 -24.71
CA HIS A 328 -3.58 7.80 -24.62
C HIS A 328 -4.21 8.13 -25.97
N ASP A 329 -5.25 7.39 -26.33
CA ASP A 329 -6.17 7.80 -27.38
C ASP A 329 -7.23 8.76 -26.81
N SER A 330 -7.71 9.70 -27.63
CA SER A 330 -8.62 10.74 -27.19
C SER A 330 -9.87 10.14 -26.57
N ARG A 331 -10.19 10.50 -25.33
CA ARG A 331 -11.33 10.00 -24.53
C ARG A 331 -11.15 8.58 -23.97
N ASP A 332 -9.91 8.10 -23.84
CA ASP A 332 -9.57 6.79 -23.28
C ASP A 332 -10.40 5.67 -23.91
N ILE A 333 -10.54 5.72 -25.23
CA ILE A 333 -11.39 4.81 -26.01
C ILE A 333 -10.93 3.38 -25.78
N SER A 334 -9.61 3.15 -25.79
CA SER A 334 -9.04 1.81 -25.59
C SER A 334 -9.34 1.27 -24.19
N PHE A 335 -9.26 2.10 -23.15
CA PHE A 335 -9.63 1.71 -21.79
C PHE A 335 -11.14 1.45 -21.66
N ALA A 336 -11.99 2.32 -22.23
CA ALA A 336 -13.43 2.16 -22.21
C ALA A 336 -13.91 0.89 -22.92
N LEU A 337 -13.26 0.51 -24.02
CA LEU A 337 -13.51 -0.76 -24.71
C LEU A 337 -13.14 -1.98 -23.86
N ALA A 338 -11.99 -1.93 -23.20
CA ALA A 338 -11.52 -3.04 -22.37
C ALA A 338 -12.40 -3.26 -21.13
N MET A 339 -12.88 -2.18 -20.54
CA MET A 339 -13.83 -2.23 -19.41
C MET A 339 -15.28 -2.54 -19.83
N GLY A 340 -15.54 -2.78 -21.12
CA GLY A 340 -16.89 -3.03 -21.63
C GLY A 340 -17.84 -1.81 -21.54
N ARG A 341 -17.28 -0.62 -21.31
CA ARG A 341 -18.02 0.66 -21.21
C ARG A 341 -18.33 1.27 -22.57
N MET A 342 -17.71 0.75 -23.63
CA MET A 342 -17.89 1.18 -25.02
C MET A 342 -17.99 -0.03 -25.95
N THR A 343 -18.71 0.11 -27.07
CA THR A 343 -18.77 -0.89 -28.15
C THR A 343 -17.71 -0.61 -29.21
N GLU A 344 -17.27 -1.63 -29.95
CA GLU A 344 -16.30 -1.46 -31.05
C GLU A 344 -16.78 -0.47 -32.12
N GLU A 345 -18.08 -0.43 -32.41
CA GLU A 345 -18.67 0.54 -33.34
C GLU A 345 -18.54 1.98 -32.84
N LYS A 346 -18.79 2.23 -31.55
CA LYS A 346 -18.63 3.55 -30.92
C LYS A 346 -17.17 3.96 -30.87
N ALA A 347 -16.28 3.01 -30.55
CA ALA A 347 -14.85 3.25 -30.52
C ALA A 347 -14.29 3.61 -31.89
N LYS A 348 -14.68 2.88 -32.95
CA LYS A 348 -14.28 3.18 -34.33
C LYS A 348 -14.62 4.63 -34.71
N LYS A 349 -15.87 5.05 -34.45
CA LYS A 349 -16.32 6.43 -34.71
C LYS A 349 -15.60 7.46 -33.84
N ALA A 350 -15.27 7.11 -32.60
CA ALA A 350 -14.54 7.97 -31.69
C ALA A 350 -13.07 8.16 -32.14
N ARG A 351 -12.44 7.12 -32.69
CA ARG A 351 -11.07 7.17 -33.25
C ARG A 351 -10.98 8.05 -34.49
N GLU A 352 -11.98 8.02 -35.37
CA GLU A 352 -12.03 8.89 -36.58
C GLU A 352 -11.96 10.38 -36.27
N THR A 353 -12.47 10.79 -35.10
CA THR A 353 -12.49 12.20 -34.66
C THR A 353 -11.48 12.50 -33.55
N GLY A 354 -10.90 11.46 -32.96
CA GLY A 354 -9.92 11.53 -31.88
C GLY A 354 -8.51 11.86 -32.37
N GLY A 355 -7.54 11.41 -31.58
CA GLY A 355 -6.12 11.68 -31.70
C GLY A 355 -5.40 11.19 -30.44
N TYR A 356 -4.10 11.44 -30.35
CA TYR A 356 -3.24 10.92 -29.30
C TYR A 356 -2.66 12.04 -28.43
N TYR A 357 -2.45 11.74 -27.16
CA TYR A 357 -1.69 12.60 -26.24
C TYR A 357 -0.86 11.76 -25.29
N PHE A 358 0.08 12.40 -24.60
CA PHE A 358 0.95 11.76 -23.62
C PHE A 358 0.47 12.04 -22.20
N SER A 359 0.66 11.09 -21.28
CA SER A 359 0.75 11.41 -19.86
C SER A 359 2.08 10.91 -19.30
N VAL A 360 2.69 11.74 -18.46
CA VAL A 360 3.86 11.35 -17.67
C VAL A 360 3.36 10.97 -16.29
N ALA A 361 3.76 9.81 -15.78
CA ALA A 361 3.51 9.40 -14.40
C ALA A 361 4.84 9.10 -13.70
N GLY A 362 4.99 9.58 -12.47
CA GLY A 362 6.25 9.43 -11.73
C GLY A 362 6.21 10.12 -10.38
N LYS A 363 5.13 9.92 -9.63
CA LYS A 363 4.85 10.63 -8.37
C LYS A 363 5.74 10.20 -7.20
N ALA A 364 6.53 9.13 -7.32
CA ALA A 364 7.41 8.69 -6.25
C ALA A 364 8.47 9.75 -5.91
N TRP A 365 8.85 9.80 -4.63
CA TRP A 365 9.85 10.73 -4.10
C TRP A 365 11.12 10.78 -4.99
N SER A 366 11.67 9.63 -5.34
CA SER A 366 12.91 9.52 -6.12
C SER A 366 12.76 9.79 -7.62
N ARG A 367 11.53 9.98 -8.12
CA ARG A 367 11.23 10.11 -9.56
C ARG A 367 10.48 11.38 -9.92
N ALA A 368 9.93 12.11 -8.95
CA ALA A 368 9.15 13.32 -9.20
C ALA A 368 9.94 14.38 -9.99
N ALA A 369 11.22 14.59 -9.65
CA ALA A 369 12.10 15.50 -10.40
C ALA A 369 12.30 15.06 -11.86
N GLU A 370 12.50 13.76 -12.10
CA GLU A 370 12.62 13.22 -13.47
C GLU A 370 11.31 13.33 -14.24
N ALA A 371 10.17 13.04 -13.63
CA ALA A 371 8.85 13.18 -14.24
C ALA A 371 8.55 14.63 -14.63
N VAL A 372 8.91 15.60 -13.78
CA VAL A 372 8.80 17.04 -14.09
C VAL A 372 9.68 17.42 -15.28
N ASN A 373 10.94 16.96 -15.32
CA ASN A 373 11.84 17.20 -16.44
C ASN A 373 11.27 16.63 -17.76
N PHE A 374 10.74 15.40 -17.74
CA PHE A 374 10.06 14.79 -18.88
C PHE A 374 8.87 15.62 -19.35
N TYR A 375 7.98 15.95 -18.42
CA TYR A 375 6.77 16.74 -18.71
C TYR A 375 7.10 18.08 -19.35
N VAL A 376 7.99 18.87 -18.73
CA VAL A 376 8.36 20.20 -19.25
C VAL A 376 9.03 20.10 -20.62
N ALA A 377 9.96 19.15 -20.81
CA ALA A 377 10.66 18.99 -22.07
C ALA A 377 9.74 18.59 -23.23
N ILE A 378 8.76 17.73 -22.98
CA ILE A 378 7.76 17.31 -23.98
C ILE A 378 6.77 18.45 -24.25
N HIS A 379 6.34 19.17 -23.21
CA HIS A 379 5.42 20.29 -23.34
C HIS A 379 6.03 21.44 -24.17
N ASP A 380 7.29 21.80 -23.90
CA ASP A 380 7.93 22.96 -24.54
C ASP A 380 8.20 22.78 -26.04
N VAL A 381 8.21 21.54 -26.55
CA VAL A 381 8.25 21.28 -28.00
C VAL A 381 6.85 21.25 -28.65
N GLY A 382 5.79 21.45 -27.86
CA GLY A 382 4.41 21.53 -28.32
C GLY A 382 3.69 20.18 -28.45
N PHE A 383 4.21 19.11 -27.88
CA PHE A 383 3.48 17.85 -27.82
C PHE A 383 2.34 17.92 -26.78
N PRO A 384 1.15 17.38 -27.07
CA PRO A 384 0.06 17.35 -26.10
C PRO A 384 0.41 16.37 -24.97
N VAL A 385 0.70 16.90 -23.79
CA VAL A 385 1.14 16.12 -22.62
C VAL A 385 0.54 16.69 -21.33
N VAL A 386 0.24 15.80 -20.39
CA VAL A 386 0.01 16.14 -18.97
C VAL A 386 0.97 15.38 -18.06
N LEU A 387 1.21 15.90 -16.87
CA LEU A 387 1.79 15.18 -15.75
C LEU A 387 0.65 14.72 -14.83
N GLU A 388 0.63 13.43 -14.52
CA GLU A 388 -0.27 12.85 -13.52
C GLU A 388 0.13 13.32 -12.11
N ASP A 389 -0.86 13.59 -11.25
CA ASP A 389 -0.68 14.14 -9.90
C ASP A 389 0.12 15.47 -9.88
N ALA A 390 0.03 16.30 -10.92
CA ALA A 390 0.86 17.50 -11.04
C ALA A 390 0.64 18.51 -9.90
N ASP A 391 -0.60 18.68 -9.44
CA ASP A 391 -0.93 19.58 -8.33
C ASP A 391 -0.33 19.07 -7.02
N GLU A 392 -0.42 17.77 -6.76
CA GLU A 392 0.15 17.09 -5.60
C GLU A 392 1.69 17.12 -5.62
N ILE A 393 2.30 16.86 -6.78
CA ILE A 393 3.75 16.96 -6.98
C ILE A 393 4.21 18.40 -6.72
N LEU A 394 3.49 19.40 -7.24
CA LEU A 394 3.80 20.81 -6.99
C LEU A 394 3.67 21.17 -5.51
N ALA A 395 2.60 20.72 -4.83
CA ALA A 395 2.43 20.90 -3.40
C ALA A 395 3.58 20.28 -2.60
N ARG A 396 4.07 19.11 -3.01
CA ARG A 396 5.25 18.46 -2.42
C ARG A 396 6.51 19.33 -2.55
N PHE A 397 6.81 19.85 -3.74
CA PHE A 397 7.97 20.73 -3.96
C PHE A 397 7.89 22.01 -3.12
N ARG A 398 6.68 22.52 -2.86
CA ARG A 398 6.45 23.68 -1.99
C ARG A 398 6.45 23.34 -0.49
N GLY A 399 6.39 22.06 -0.13
CA GLY A 399 6.22 21.60 1.26
C GLY A 399 4.81 21.86 1.81
N GLU A 400 3.84 22.14 0.95
CA GLU A 400 2.47 22.51 1.31
C GLU A 400 1.59 21.28 1.62
N ASP A 401 2.03 20.10 1.16
CA ASP A 401 1.34 18.83 1.28
C ASP A 401 1.45 18.21 2.69
N TRP A 402 0.76 17.08 2.84
CA TRP A 402 0.74 16.27 4.05
C TRP A 402 1.54 14.99 3.85
N ILE A 403 2.21 14.54 4.91
CA ILE A 403 2.78 13.20 5.01
C ILE A 403 1.85 12.38 5.90
N GLY A 404 1.47 11.19 5.42
CA GLY A 404 0.62 10.27 6.17
C GLY A 404 1.44 9.46 7.18
N ILE A 405 1.09 9.55 8.45
CA ILE A 405 1.59 8.66 9.50
C ILE A 405 0.72 7.41 9.52
N VAL A 406 1.35 6.26 9.33
CA VAL A 406 0.68 4.95 9.36
C VAL A 406 1.14 4.12 10.56
N PRO A 407 0.30 3.19 11.04
CA PRO A 407 0.70 2.21 12.04
C PRO A 407 1.93 1.41 11.62
N HIS A 408 2.76 0.98 12.57
CA HIS A 408 4.01 0.23 12.30
C HIS A 408 3.76 -1.16 11.70
N ASP A 409 2.55 -1.68 11.86
CA ASP A 409 2.11 -2.91 11.24
C ASP A 409 1.55 -2.71 9.82
N VAL A 410 1.66 -1.51 9.25
CA VAL A 410 1.32 -1.21 7.86
C VAL A 410 2.59 -0.85 7.10
N ILE A 411 2.75 -1.35 5.87
CA ILE A 411 3.86 -0.91 5.02
C ILE A 411 3.52 0.52 4.55
N PRO A 412 4.40 1.52 4.71
CA PRO A 412 4.12 2.92 4.37
C PRO A 412 4.19 3.19 2.86
N ASN A 413 3.44 2.41 2.08
CA ASN A 413 3.31 2.51 0.64
C ASN A 413 1.85 2.27 0.27
N TYR A 414 1.32 3.01 -0.72
CA TYR A 414 -0.04 2.84 -1.23
C TYR A 414 -1.13 2.96 -0.14
N CYS A 415 -0.94 3.89 0.80
CA CYS A 415 -1.82 4.07 1.95
C CYS A 415 -2.83 5.23 1.77
N GLU A 416 -2.99 5.77 0.55
CA GLU A 416 -3.82 6.94 0.24
C GLU A 416 -5.24 6.77 0.82
N SER A 417 -5.81 5.57 0.64
CA SER A 417 -7.19 5.24 1.06
C SER A 417 -7.42 5.18 2.58
N MET A 418 -6.36 5.28 3.40
CA MET A 418 -6.43 5.27 4.86
C MET A 418 -6.74 6.64 5.45
N PHE A 419 -6.58 7.70 4.66
CA PHE A 419 -6.68 9.09 5.08
C PHE A 419 -7.98 9.75 4.57
N PRO A 420 -8.59 10.64 5.34
CA PRO A 420 -9.75 11.41 4.91
C PRO A 420 -9.49 12.31 3.70
N GLU A 421 -10.49 12.48 2.84
CA GLU A 421 -10.41 13.31 1.62
C GLU A 421 -10.07 14.80 1.91
N GLU A 422 -10.35 15.30 3.11
CA GLU A 422 -10.03 16.67 3.53
C GLU A 422 -8.53 16.99 3.55
N TYR A 423 -7.67 15.96 3.57
CA TYR A 423 -6.21 16.11 3.48
C TYR A 423 -5.70 16.08 2.04
N GLY A 424 -6.59 15.91 1.05
CA GLY A 424 -6.22 15.74 -0.35
C GLY A 424 -5.53 14.40 -0.60
N CYS A 425 -4.91 14.28 -1.78
CA CYS A 425 -4.11 13.10 -2.12
C CYS A 425 -2.75 13.17 -1.41
N ILE A 426 -2.49 12.20 -0.52
CA ILE A 426 -1.23 12.08 0.22
C ILE A 426 -0.28 11.18 -0.57
N LEU A 427 0.87 11.71 -0.96
CA LEU A 427 1.81 10.97 -1.79
C LEU A 427 2.83 10.13 -0.99
N ASP A 428 3.20 10.57 0.22
CA ASP A 428 4.23 9.93 1.03
C ASP A 428 3.69 9.52 2.40
N PHE A 429 4.18 8.39 2.88
CA PHE A 429 3.80 7.81 4.16
C PHE A 429 5.04 7.45 4.97
N MET A 430 4.93 7.48 6.31
CA MET A 430 6.03 7.08 7.17
C MET A 430 5.56 6.52 8.51
N HIS A 431 6.48 5.82 9.16
CA HIS A 431 6.37 5.47 10.57
C HIS A 431 7.01 6.56 11.43
N VAL A 432 6.55 6.65 12.67
CA VAL A 432 7.24 7.41 13.72
C VAL A 432 8.04 6.44 14.56
N TYR A 433 9.35 6.58 14.62
CA TYR A 433 10.18 5.69 15.45
C TYR A 433 10.51 6.27 16.82
N LYS A 434 10.46 7.60 16.97
CA LYS A 434 10.90 8.31 18.17
C LYS A 434 9.90 9.40 18.53
N GLU A 435 9.46 9.44 19.78
CA GLU A 435 8.63 10.53 20.28
C GLU A 435 9.43 11.83 20.43
N GLU A 436 10.76 11.73 20.52
CA GLU A 436 11.67 12.86 20.69
C GLU A 436 11.89 13.67 19.39
N ASP A 437 11.45 13.13 18.25
CA ASP A 437 11.55 13.83 16.98
C ASP A 437 10.77 15.15 17.06
N ALA A 438 11.40 16.26 16.70
CA ALA A 438 10.84 17.58 16.97
C ALA A 438 9.51 17.86 16.24
N TRP A 439 9.23 17.12 15.16
CA TRP A 439 7.97 17.16 14.42
C TRP A 439 6.87 16.24 15.00
N PHE A 440 7.18 15.34 15.96
CA PHE A 440 6.21 14.43 16.57
C PHE A 440 5.02 15.18 17.19
N LYS A 441 5.30 16.25 17.92
CA LYS A 441 4.29 17.12 18.54
C LYS A 441 3.40 17.84 17.53
N ASN A 442 3.82 17.93 16.27
CA ASN A 442 3.08 18.57 15.19
C ASN A 442 2.16 17.59 14.45
N ILE A 443 2.23 16.29 14.77
CA ILE A 443 1.34 15.28 14.19
C ILE A 443 -0.10 15.55 14.61
N GLN A 444 -0.99 15.65 13.62
CA GLN A 444 -2.42 15.64 13.82
C GLN A 444 -2.89 14.19 13.83
N TRP A 445 -3.06 13.63 15.02
CA TRP A 445 -3.55 12.26 15.18
C TRP A 445 -5.02 12.17 14.74
N LEU A 446 -5.29 11.25 13.82
CA LEU A 446 -6.64 10.96 13.39
C LEU A 446 -7.38 10.16 14.47
N PRO A 447 -8.72 10.32 14.58
CA PRO A 447 -9.51 9.51 15.48
C PRO A 447 -9.29 8.01 15.21
N VAL A 448 -9.06 7.25 16.28
CA VAL A 448 -8.97 5.79 16.18
C VAL A 448 -10.34 5.25 15.78
N GLU A 449 -10.38 4.39 14.77
CA GLU A 449 -11.60 3.70 14.39
C GLU A 449 -12.01 2.73 15.51
N ARG A 450 -13.15 3.01 16.15
CA ARG A 450 -13.59 2.27 17.33
C ARG A 450 -14.53 1.14 16.97
N ALA A 451 -14.37 0.02 17.66
CA ALA A 451 -15.37 -1.03 17.78
C ALA A 451 -16.71 -0.43 18.23
N LYS A 452 -17.81 -0.95 17.67
CA LYS A 452 -19.18 -0.54 17.98
C LYS A 452 -20.05 -1.78 18.13
N LEU A 453 -21.09 -1.70 18.95
CA LEU A 453 -22.12 -2.75 18.96
C LEU A 453 -22.98 -2.64 17.69
N LYS A 454 -23.52 -3.78 17.24
CA LYS A 454 -24.55 -3.82 16.20
C LYS A 454 -25.72 -2.91 16.61
N SER A 455 -26.23 -2.11 15.68
CA SER A 455 -27.48 -1.39 15.92
C SER A 455 -28.58 -2.41 16.19
N LYS A 456 -29.39 -2.18 17.24
CA LYS A 456 -30.66 -2.89 17.37
C LYS A 456 -31.52 -2.49 16.18
N MET A 457 -31.84 -3.44 15.30
CA MET A 457 -32.86 -3.25 14.26
C MET A 457 -34.22 -2.96 14.89
#